data_AF-A0A8J5YGJ0-F1
#
_entry.id   AF-A0A8J5YGJ0-F1
#
_cell.length_a   1.000
_cell.length_b   1.000
_cell.length_c   1.000
_cell.angle_alpha   90.00
_cell.angle_beta   90.00
_cell.angle_gamma   90.00
#
_symmetry.space_group_name_H-M   'P 1'
#
loop_
_entity.id
_entity.type
_entity.pdbx_description
1 polymer ?
#
loop_
_entity_poly.entity_id
_entity_poly.type
_entity_poly.pdbx_seq_one_letter_code
_entity_poly.pdbx_strand_id
1 'polypeptide(L)'
;MNNESYPPLFNQQSHQTQIIDIDEPIQDVEDLDLIPNIDLQCLNSDKLEEACKNWGLFRLINHGIPSKLMTQIQDQARNLFSLSFEHKQAMLSRPLSYFWGTTFRAISRVALRSPNTINWVEIINFPLIGLLESTFEDPLLDSFT
;
A
#
# COMPACT_ATOMS: atom_id res chain seq x y z
N MET A 1 -16.50 -9.79 3.46
CA MET A 1 -15.64 -8.69 3.94
C MET A 1 -15.61 -8.73 5.46
N ASN A 2 -14.45 -8.56 6.11
CA ASN A 2 -14.36 -8.52 7.56
C ASN A 2 -14.75 -7.11 8.05
N ASN A 3 -16.02 -6.92 8.42
CA ASN A 3 -16.53 -5.59 8.73
C ASN A 3 -15.90 -4.99 10.00
N GLU A 4 -15.40 -5.83 10.90
CA GLU A 4 -14.70 -5.41 12.13
C GLU A 4 -13.35 -4.76 11.87
N SER A 5 -12.78 -4.93 10.66
CA SER A 5 -11.53 -4.27 10.25
C SER A 5 -11.70 -2.76 10.01
N TYR A 6 -12.94 -2.31 9.78
CA TYR A 6 -13.28 -0.91 9.52
C TYR A 6 -13.74 -0.17 10.78
N PRO A 7 -13.63 1.16 10.83
CA PRO A 7 -14.13 1.93 11.97
C PRO A 7 -15.63 1.74 12.20
N PRO A 8 -16.13 1.79 13.46
CA PRO A 8 -17.52 1.48 13.80
C PRO A 8 -18.59 2.28 13.04
N LEU A 9 -18.28 3.52 12.66
CA LEU A 9 -19.19 4.41 11.91
C LEU A 9 -19.61 3.85 10.53
N PHE A 10 -18.83 2.90 9.98
CA PHE A 10 -19.07 2.32 8.66
C PHE A 10 -19.74 0.95 8.71
N ASN A 11 -19.85 0.35 9.91
CA ASN A 11 -20.52 -0.94 10.08
C ASN A 11 -22.04 -0.82 9.79
N GLN A 12 -22.63 0.36 10.02
CA GLN A 12 -24.06 0.65 9.80
C GLN A 12 -24.44 1.08 8.38
N GLN A 13 -23.49 1.61 7.59
CA GLN A 13 -23.75 2.01 6.19
C GLN A 13 -23.86 0.82 5.23
N SER A 14 -23.47 -0.39 5.68
CA SER A 14 -23.63 -1.63 4.91
C SER A 14 -25.09 -1.96 4.55
N HIS A 15 -26.07 -1.38 5.24
CA HIS A 15 -27.50 -1.54 4.91
C HIS A 15 -28.06 -0.50 3.92
N GLN A 16 -27.29 0.52 3.52
CA GLN A 16 -27.74 1.56 2.57
C GLN A 16 -26.84 1.73 1.34
N THR A 17 -25.73 1.01 1.24
CA THR A 17 -25.00 0.93 -0.03
C THR A 17 -25.78 0.01 -0.96
N GLN A 18 -26.37 0.58 -2.02
CA GLN A 18 -26.81 -0.22 -3.17
C GLN A 18 -25.64 -1.14 -3.54
N ILE A 19 -25.91 -2.45 -3.55
CA ILE A 19 -25.00 -3.46 -4.07
C ILE A 19 -24.73 -3.06 -5.52
N ILE A 20 -23.63 -2.36 -5.76
CA ILE A 20 -23.02 -2.32 -7.08
C ILE A 20 -22.39 -3.70 -7.18
N ASP A 21 -23.05 -4.55 -7.96
CA ASP A 21 -22.57 -5.85 -8.36
C ASP A 21 -21.17 -5.64 -8.98
N ILE A 22 -20.11 -6.02 -8.26
CA ILE A 22 -18.74 -5.97 -8.76
C ILE A 22 -18.54 -7.22 -9.62
N ASP A 23 -19.34 -7.34 -10.67
CA ASP A 23 -19.16 -8.25 -11.79
C ASP A 23 -19.02 -7.45 -13.11
N GLU A 24 -18.85 -6.12 -13.02
CA GLU A 24 -18.40 -5.34 -14.15
C GLU A 24 -16.91 -5.66 -14.40
N PRO A 25 -16.56 -6.21 -15.57
CA PRO A 25 -15.16 -6.45 -15.90
C PRO A 25 -14.47 -5.09 -15.88
N ILE A 26 -13.42 -4.96 -15.07
CA ILE A 26 -12.49 -3.84 -15.15
C ILE A 26 -12.05 -3.77 -16.61
N GLN A 27 -12.63 -2.85 -17.38
CA GLN A 27 -12.33 -2.70 -18.78
C GLN A 27 -10.86 -2.30 -18.90
N ASP A 28 -10.12 -3.18 -19.57
CA ASP A 28 -8.83 -2.99 -20.21
C ASP A 28 -7.70 -2.43 -19.34
N VAL A 29 -7.02 -3.39 -18.70
CA VAL A 29 -5.61 -3.30 -18.30
C VAL A 29 -4.72 -3.33 -19.56
N GLU A 30 -4.95 -2.43 -20.51
CA GLU A 30 -4.10 -2.29 -21.72
C GLU A 30 -3.01 -1.22 -21.55
N ASP A 31 -3.05 -0.42 -20.46
CA ASP A 31 -2.14 0.73 -20.29
C ASP A 31 -0.94 0.48 -19.35
N LEU A 32 -0.86 -0.71 -18.71
CA LEU A 32 0.30 -1.08 -17.88
C LEU A 32 1.55 -1.42 -18.70
N ASP A 33 1.41 -1.64 -20.00
CA ASP A 33 2.53 -1.91 -20.90
C ASP A 33 3.30 -0.63 -21.26
N LEU A 34 2.76 0.55 -20.94
CA LEU A 34 3.43 1.82 -21.17
C LEU A 34 4.51 2.14 -20.14
N ILE A 35 4.41 1.64 -18.90
CA ILE A 35 5.39 2.00 -17.85
C ILE A 35 6.75 1.33 -18.14
N PRO A 36 7.86 2.09 -18.28
CA PRO A 36 9.17 1.55 -18.60
C PRO A 36 9.62 0.50 -17.58
N ASN A 37 10.19 -0.60 -18.08
CA ASN A 37 10.87 -1.60 -17.26
C ASN A 37 12.38 -1.35 -17.28
N ILE A 38 13.00 -1.25 -16.11
CA ILE A 38 14.44 -1.11 -15.94
C ILE A 38 14.97 -2.40 -15.32
N ASP A 39 15.90 -3.05 -16.00
CA ASP A 39 16.63 -4.19 -15.44
C ASP A 39 17.78 -3.68 -14.56
N LEU A 40 17.76 -4.01 -13.26
CA LEU A 40 18.81 -3.58 -12.35
C LEU A 40 20.15 -4.30 -12.58
N GLN A 41 20.13 -5.55 -13.03
CA GLN A 41 21.35 -6.32 -13.32
C GLN A 41 22.04 -5.85 -14.60
N CYS A 42 21.28 -5.24 -15.51
CA CYS A 42 21.74 -4.64 -16.75
C CYS A 42 21.49 -3.12 -16.79
N LEU A 43 21.70 -2.45 -15.65
CA LEU A 43 21.37 -1.04 -15.50
C LEU A 43 22.16 -0.17 -16.49
N ASN A 44 21.43 0.60 -17.30
CA ASN A 44 21.97 1.63 -18.16
C ASN A 44 21.52 3.00 -17.62
N SER A 45 22.48 3.85 -17.26
CA SER A 45 22.23 5.18 -16.71
C SER A 45 21.39 6.07 -17.64
N ASP A 46 21.57 5.97 -18.96
CA ASP A 46 20.84 6.80 -19.93
C ASP A 46 19.35 6.43 -19.93
N LYS A 47 19.04 5.13 -19.85
CA LYS A 47 17.64 4.64 -19.77
C LYS A 47 16.98 5.05 -18.46
N LEU A 48 17.72 5.00 -17.35
CA LEU A 48 17.23 5.44 -16.06
C LEU A 48 16.97 6.95 -16.06
N GLU A 49 17.89 7.74 -16.61
CA GLU A 49 17.74 9.19 -16.75
C GLU A 49 16.53 9.53 -17.62
N GLU A 50 16.35 8.85 -18.75
CA GLU A 50 15.21 9.03 -19.64
C GLU A 50 13.89 8.69 -18.94
N ALA A 51 13.82 7.56 -18.23
CA ALA A 51 12.64 7.19 -17.46
C ALA A 51 12.32 8.22 -16.36
N CYS A 52 13.33 8.70 -15.64
CA CYS A 52 13.16 9.74 -14.62
C CYS A 52 12.67 11.07 -15.21
N LYS A 53 13.23 11.51 -16.35
CA LYS A 53 12.90 12.80 -16.98
C LYS A 53 11.56 12.80 -17.70
N ASN A 54 11.30 11.76 -18.47
CA ASN A 54 10.16 11.72 -19.39
C ASN A 54 8.92 11.09 -18.74
N TRP A 55 9.11 10.09 -17.86
CA TRP A 55 8.00 9.38 -17.22
C TRP A 55 7.80 9.76 -15.75
N GLY A 56 8.88 9.97 -15.00
CA GLY A 56 8.82 10.15 -13.54
C GLY A 56 8.40 8.89 -12.77
N LEU A 57 8.20 7.77 -13.47
CA LEU A 57 7.80 6.47 -12.94
C LEU A 57 8.35 5.37 -13.83
N PHE A 58 8.81 4.28 -13.22
CA PHE A 58 9.28 3.07 -13.91
C PHE A 58 9.13 1.86 -13.00
N ARG A 59 9.10 0.66 -13.59
CA ARG A 59 9.14 -0.62 -12.88
C ARG A 59 10.58 -1.14 -12.88
N LEU A 60 11.04 -1.61 -11.74
CA LEU A 60 12.34 -2.27 -11.63
C LEU A 60 12.15 -3.78 -11.72
N ILE A 61 12.92 -4.44 -12.57
CA ILE A 61 12.98 -5.90 -12.69
C ILE A 61 14.38 -6.39 -12.35
N ASN A 62 14.51 -7.69 -12.04
CA ASN A 62 15.79 -8.31 -11.67
C ASN A 62 16.54 -7.59 -10.54
N HIS A 63 15.80 -6.96 -9.62
CA HIS A 63 16.35 -6.17 -8.50
C HIS A 63 17.05 -7.00 -7.41
N GLY A 64 17.08 -8.33 -7.54
CA GLY A 64 17.77 -9.23 -6.61
C GLY A 64 17.05 -9.49 -5.28
N ILE A 65 15.86 -8.91 -5.07
CA ILE A 65 15.04 -9.21 -3.88
C ILE A 65 14.32 -10.54 -4.12
N PRO A 66 14.46 -11.54 -3.23
CA PRO A 66 13.80 -12.83 -3.40
C PRO A 66 12.28 -12.71 -3.49
N SER A 67 11.67 -13.38 -4.47
CA SER A 67 10.21 -13.39 -4.64
C SER A 67 9.48 -13.90 -3.40
N LYS A 68 10.07 -14.90 -2.71
CA LYS A 68 9.55 -15.43 -1.45
C LYS A 68 9.41 -14.35 -0.37
N LEU A 69 10.41 -13.50 -0.21
CA LEU A 69 10.38 -12.38 0.76
C LEU A 69 9.26 -11.40 0.41
N MET A 70 9.11 -11.08 -0.88
CA MET A 70 8.02 -10.19 -1.34
C MET A 70 6.64 -10.78 -1.02
N THR A 71 6.42 -12.06 -1.30
CA THR A 71 5.17 -12.76 -0.95
C THR A 71 4.91 -12.75 0.56
N GLN A 72 5.93 -13.03 1.36
CA GLN A 72 5.81 -13.02 2.82
C GLN A 72 5.45 -11.62 3.36
N ILE A 73 6.08 -10.56 2.86
CA ILE A 73 5.72 -9.18 3.25
C ILE A 73 4.26 -8.88 2.89
N GLN A 74 3.81 -9.28 1.70
CA GLN A 74 2.41 -9.10 1.28
C GLN A 74 1.44 -9.90 2.15
N ASP A 75 1.79 -11.13 2.55
CA ASP A 75 1.00 -11.95 3.48
C ASP A 75 0.90 -11.30 4.86
N GLN A 76 2.03 -10.82 5.41
CA GLN A 76 2.03 -10.15 6.71
C GLN A 76 1.22 -8.85 6.67
N ALA A 77 1.32 -8.07 5.59
CA ALA A 77 0.49 -6.89 5.39
C ALA A 77 -1.01 -7.27 5.36
N ARG A 78 -1.40 -8.29 4.57
CA ARG A 78 -2.79 -8.77 4.54
C ARG A 78 -3.29 -9.18 5.92
N ASN A 79 -2.49 -9.93 6.67
CA ASN A 79 -2.83 -10.36 8.03
C ASN A 79 -3.02 -9.16 8.96
N LEU A 80 -2.09 -8.20 8.92
CA LEU A 80 -2.16 -6.98 9.72
C LEU A 80 -3.42 -6.15 9.41
N PHE A 81 -3.73 -5.91 8.13
CA PHE A 81 -4.91 -5.16 7.71
C PHE A 81 -6.23 -5.92 7.98
N SER A 82 -6.17 -7.25 8.11
CA SER A 82 -7.35 -8.06 8.45
C SER A 82 -7.75 -8.00 9.93
N LEU A 83 -6.86 -7.52 10.81
CA LEU A 83 -7.17 -7.28 12.23
C LEU A 83 -8.30 -6.25 12.38
N SER A 84 -9.04 -6.32 13.48
CA SER A 84 -10.10 -5.35 13.76
C SER A 84 -9.53 -3.93 13.88
N PHE A 85 -10.34 -2.92 13.56
CA PHE A 85 -9.98 -1.51 13.71
C PHE A 85 -9.42 -1.18 15.10
N GLU A 86 -10.06 -1.67 16.16
CA GLU A 86 -9.64 -1.42 17.54
C GLU A 86 -8.26 -2.01 17.85
N HIS A 87 -8.02 -3.28 17.47
CA HIS A 87 -6.70 -3.90 17.59
C HIS A 87 -5.61 -3.16 16.80
N LYS A 88 -5.89 -2.74 15.55
CA LYS A 88 -4.94 -1.96 14.76
C LYS A 88 -4.63 -0.63 15.44
N GLN A 89 -5.65 0.08 15.93
CA GLN A 89 -5.49 1.37 16.59
C GLN A 89 -4.73 1.27 17.92
N ALA A 90 -4.93 0.19 18.69
CA ALA A 90 -4.23 -0.05 19.94
C ALA A 90 -2.77 -0.49 19.72
N MET A 91 -2.54 -1.40 18.78
CA MET A 91 -1.22 -1.99 18.53
C MET A 91 -0.28 -1.03 17.77
N LEU A 92 -0.81 -0.28 16.80
CA LEU A 92 -0.03 0.60 15.93
C LEU A 92 0.07 2.01 16.54
N SER A 93 0.62 2.04 17.75
CA SER A 93 0.99 3.27 18.46
C SER A 93 2.49 3.56 18.33
N ARG A 94 2.95 4.71 18.85
CA ARG A 94 4.32 5.21 18.65
C ARG A 94 5.37 4.10 18.93
N PRO A 95 6.37 3.91 18.05
CA PRO A 95 6.78 4.79 16.96
C PRO A 95 5.97 4.64 15.66
N LEU A 96 5.12 3.62 15.56
CA LEU A 96 4.26 3.42 14.39
C LEU A 96 3.13 4.46 14.37
N SER A 97 2.61 4.73 13.18
CA SER A 97 1.40 5.55 13.04
C SER A 97 0.41 4.90 12.11
N TYR A 98 -0.83 4.79 12.59
CA TYR A 98 -1.97 4.27 11.85
C TYR A 98 -2.93 5.41 11.49
N PHE A 99 -3.31 5.49 10.22
CA PHE A 99 -4.25 6.49 9.69
C PHE A 99 -5.35 5.81 8.89
N TRP A 100 -6.57 6.27 9.10
CA TRP A 100 -7.73 5.89 8.31
C TRP A 100 -8.49 7.16 7.94
N GLY A 101 -8.75 7.38 6.64
CA GLY A 101 -9.44 8.58 6.20
C GLY A 101 -9.28 8.88 4.72
N THR A 102 -9.56 10.12 4.32
CA THR A 102 -9.37 10.58 2.94
C THR A 102 -7.95 11.09 2.71
N THR A 103 -7.33 10.73 1.58
CA THR A 103 -5.99 11.21 1.16
C THR A 103 -5.87 12.72 0.96
N PHE A 104 -6.99 13.44 0.97
CA PHE A 104 -7.11 14.84 0.53
C PHE A 104 -6.24 15.85 1.30
N ARG A 105 -5.76 15.58 2.53
CA ARG A 105 -4.98 16.58 3.30
C ARG A 105 -3.45 16.50 3.16
N ALA A 106 -2.89 15.47 2.54
CA ALA A 106 -1.44 15.26 2.58
C ALA A 106 -0.65 15.71 1.33
N ILE A 107 -1.24 15.73 0.12
CA ILE A 107 -0.41 15.73 -1.11
C ILE A 107 -0.57 16.98 -1.99
N SER A 108 -1.65 17.76 -1.89
CA SER A 108 -1.74 19.01 -2.65
C SER A 108 -2.85 19.93 -2.13
N ARG A 109 -2.58 21.24 -2.06
CA ARG A 109 -3.60 22.29 -1.80
C ARG A 109 -4.56 22.47 -2.99
N VAL A 110 -4.71 21.48 -3.86
CA VAL A 110 -5.63 21.49 -5.00
C VAL A 110 -6.50 20.25 -4.89
N ALA A 111 -7.76 20.50 -4.51
CA ALA A 111 -8.79 19.48 -4.49
C ALA A 111 -9.20 19.16 -5.93
N LEU A 112 -9.00 17.92 -6.36
CA LEU A 112 -9.86 17.34 -7.37
C LEU A 112 -11.23 17.16 -6.72
N ARG A 113 -12.02 18.24 -6.70
CA ARG A 113 -13.41 18.22 -6.21
C ARG A 113 -14.28 17.51 -7.24
N SER A 114 -14.28 16.19 -7.22
CA SER A 114 -15.49 15.45 -7.56
C SER A 114 -16.42 15.53 -6.34
N PRO A 115 -17.62 16.11 -6.44
CA PRO A 115 -18.53 16.25 -5.30
C PRO A 115 -19.01 14.90 -4.73
N ASN A 116 -18.81 13.78 -5.43
CA ASN A 116 -19.39 12.48 -5.06
C ASN A 116 -18.36 11.35 -4.86
N THR A 117 -17.05 11.61 -4.85
CA THR A 117 -16.03 10.54 -4.78
C THR A 117 -15.17 10.69 -3.54
N ILE A 118 -15.55 10.00 -2.46
CA ILE A 118 -14.72 9.88 -1.26
C ILE A 118 -13.78 8.69 -1.44
N ASN A 119 -12.50 8.95 -1.67
CA ASN A 119 -11.47 7.90 -1.67
C ASN A 119 -10.99 7.67 -0.24
N TRP A 120 -11.45 6.58 0.36
CA TRP A 120 -10.98 6.13 1.66
C TRP A 120 -9.67 5.36 1.51
N VAL A 121 -8.72 5.65 2.39
CA VAL A 121 -7.46 4.92 2.50
C VAL A 121 -7.19 4.54 3.94
N GLU A 122 -6.55 3.39 4.09
CA GLU A 122 -5.98 2.92 5.33
C GLU A 122 -4.46 2.87 5.15
N ILE A 123 -3.72 3.45 6.11
CA ILE A 123 -2.27 3.63 6.01
C ILE A 123 -1.64 3.24 7.34
N ILE A 124 -0.58 2.43 7.25
CA ILE A 124 0.30 2.12 8.38
C ILE A 124 1.71 2.58 7.99
N ASN A 125 2.32 3.40 8.84
CA ASN A 125 3.66 3.92 8.62
C ASN A 125 4.64 3.33 9.64
N PHE A 126 5.76 2.81 9.12
CA PHE A 126 6.83 2.15 9.86
C PHE A 126 8.11 3.01 9.76
N PRO A 127 8.32 4.01 10.64
CA PRO A 127 9.50 4.86 10.55
C PRO A 127 10.77 4.08 10.89
N LEU A 128 11.73 4.06 9.96
CA LEU A 128 12.98 3.31 10.09
C LEU A 128 13.80 3.73 11.33
N ILE A 129 13.80 5.02 11.67
CA ILE A 129 14.58 5.54 12.80
C ILE A 129 14.08 4.99 14.15
N GLY A 130 12.77 4.76 14.29
CA GLY A 130 12.18 4.26 15.54
C GLY A 130 12.25 2.74 15.69
N LEU A 131 12.55 2.02 14.61
CA LEU A 131 12.65 0.55 14.60
C LEU A 131 14.06 0.03 14.82
N LEU A 132 15.08 0.87 14.61
CA LEU A 132 16.49 0.52 14.86
C LEU A 132 16.83 0.47 16.36
N GLU A 133 16.05 1.16 17.21
CA GLU A 133 16.21 1.15 18.67
C GLU A 133 15.52 -0.07 19.33
N SER A 134 14.57 -0.70 18.64
CA SER A 134 13.97 -1.96 19.06
C SER A 134 14.77 -3.12 18.47
N THR A 135 15.57 -3.79 19.30
CA THR A 135 16.18 -5.08 18.93
C THR A 135 15.07 -6.10 18.68
N PHE A 136 14.73 -6.34 17.41
CA PHE A 136 13.86 -7.43 17.01
C PHE A 136 14.70 -8.71 16.91
N GLU A 137 14.71 -9.49 17.99
CA GLU A 137 15.07 -10.92 17.93
C GLU A 137 13.87 -11.66 17.32
N ASP A 138 13.72 -11.56 16.00
CA ASP A 138 12.75 -12.39 15.28
C ASP A 138 13.50 -13.55 14.61
N PRO A 139 13.33 -14.80 15.08
CA PRO A 139 13.96 -15.98 14.49
C PRO A 139 13.51 -16.24 13.04
N LEU A 140 12.47 -15.55 12.55
CA LEU A 140 12.12 -15.57 11.13
C LEU A 140 13.11 -14.78 10.26
N LEU A 141 13.88 -13.83 10.84
CA LEU A 141 14.82 -13.03 10.08
C LEU A 141 16.02 -13.84 9.55
N ASP A 142 16.44 -14.86 10.31
CA ASP A 142 17.50 -15.78 9.88
C ASP A 142 17.09 -16.63 8.68
N SER A 143 15.78 -16.81 8.45
CA SER A 143 15.26 -17.57 7.31
C SER A 143 15.37 -16.84 5.95
N PHE A 144 15.81 -15.58 5.96
CA PHE A 144 16.04 -14.77 4.75
C PHE A 144 17.50 -14.72 4.30
N THR A 145 18.41 -15.39 5.03
CA THR A 145 19.81 -15.59 4.62
C THR A 145 20.00 -16.78 3.69
#